data_AF-A0A2G6NCX4-F1
#
_entry.id   AF-A0A2G6NCX4-F1
#
_cell.length_a   1.000
_cell.length_b   1.000
_cell.length_c   1.000
_cell.angle_alpha   90.00
_cell.angle_beta   90.00
_cell.angle_gamma   90.00
#
_symmetry.space_group_name_H-M   'P 1'
#
loop_
_entity.id
_entity.type
_entity.pdbx_description
1 polymer ?
#
loop_
_entity_poly.entity_id
_entity_poly.type
_entity_poly.pdbx_seq_one_letter_code
_entity_poly.pdbx_strand_id
1 'polypeptide(L)'
;MHSANKYEALTTCLDQYTAMQHTHLTELQNNVMPDVGRMNFERSGQFKAMKTVLNALLKQIHEERTEIEIPFLEAVVRRLAEIKEQDNRITEIMTEHRDSIARHMKKLQRGRTAMHGYGQSISAYADSI
;
A
#
# COMPACT_ATOMS: atom_id res chain seq x y z
N MET A 1 -20.71 2.18 -34.79
CA MET A 1 -20.74 2.86 -33.48
C MET A 1 -19.72 2.19 -32.59
N HIS A 2 -18.78 3.01 -32.09
CA HIS A 2 -17.79 2.80 -31.03
C HIS A 2 -17.05 1.46 -30.97
N SER A 3 -15.91 1.39 -31.66
CA SER A 3 -14.76 0.67 -31.10
C SER A 3 -14.33 1.46 -29.87
N ALA A 4 -14.97 1.19 -28.73
CA ALA A 4 -14.39 1.54 -27.43
C ALA A 4 -12.95 1.04 -27.46
N ASN A 5 -12.00 1.91 -27.11
CA ASN A 5 -10.58 1.60 -27.23
C ASN A 5 -10.36 0.22 -26.61
N LYS A 6 -9.89 -0.77 -27.39
CA LYS A 6 -9.70 -2.18 -26.96
C LYS A 6 -8.89 -2.30 -25.65
N TYR A 7 -8.21 -1.23 -25.29
CA TYR A 7 -7.36 -1.10 -24.12
C TYR A 7 -7.92 -0.21 -23.01
N GLU A 8 -9.09 0.40 -23.20
CA GLU A 8 -9.72 1.37 -22.29
C GLU A 8 -9.87 0.84 -20.87
N ALA A 9 -10.29 -0.41 -20.73
CA ALA A 9 -10.41 -1.05 -19.42
C ALA A 9 -9.05 -1.15 -18.70
N LEU A 10 -7.99 -1.52 -19.43
CA LEU A 10 -6.64 -1.62 -18.86
C LEU A 10 -6.09 -0.24 -18.52
N THR A 11 -6.26 0.75 -19.40
CA THR A 11 -5.88 2.14 -19.15
C THR A 11 -6.58 2.67 -17.90
N THR A 12 -7.88 2.43 -17.78
CA THR A 12 -8.67 2.84 -16.61
C THR A 12 -8.16 2.21 -15.32
N CYS A 13 -7.87 0.89 -15.32
CA CYS A 13 -7.30 0.23 -14.14
C CYS A 13 -5.92 0.78 -13.76
N LEU A 14 -5.07 1.07 -14.74
CA LEU A 14 -3.76 1.67 -14.49
C LEU A 14 -3.90 3.08 -13.90
N ASP A 15 -4.81 3.90 -14.43
CA ASP A 15 -5.07 5.25 -13.94
C ASP A 15 -5.60 5.24 -12.50
N GLN A 16 -6.55 4.35 -12.21
CA GLN A 16 -7.10 4.16 -10.87
C GLN A 16 -6.02 3.71 -9.87
N TYR A 17 -5.15 2.79 -10.28
CA TYR A 17 -4.06 2.33 -9.43
C TYR A 17 -3.08 3.46 -9.13
N THR A 18 -2.66 4.22 -10.13
CA THR A 18 -1.76 5.37 -9.96
C THR A 18 -2.39 6.46 -9.07
N ALA A 19 -3.68 6.76 -9.25
CA ALA A 19 -4.39 7.74 -8.42
C ALA A 19 -4.46 7.31 -6.95
N MET A 20 -4.70 6.03 -6.70
CA MET A 20 -4.66 5.44 -5.36
C MET A 20 -3.25 5.57 -4.75
N GLN A 21 -2.19 5.22 -5.50
CA GLN A 21 -0.81 5.36 -5.02
C GLN A 21 -0.47 6.80 -4.64
N HIS A 22 -0.89 7.78 -5.44
CA HIS A 22 -0.69 9.20 -5.14
C HIS A 22 -1.42 9.61 -3.85
N THR A 23 -2.65 9.13 -3.66
CA THR A 23 -3.42 9.37 -2.44
C THR A 23 -2.73 8.77 -1.22
N HIS A 24 -2.25 7.52 -1.32
CA HIS A 24 -1.53 6.85 -0.23
C HIS A 24 -0.23 7.57 0.12
N LEU A 25 0.57 7.96 -0.87
CA LEU A 25 1.80 8.72 -0.64
C LEU A 25 1.52 10.06 0.06
N THR A 26 0.49 10.78 -0.37
CA THR A 26 0.09 12.05 0.25
C THR A 26 -0.35 11.83 1.69
N GLU A 27 -1.08 10.75 1.98
CA GLU A 27 -1.51 10.43 3.33
C GLU A 27 -0.33 10.05 4.23
N LEU A 28 0.59 9.22 3.74
CA LEU A 28 1.80 8.83 4.47
C LEU A 28 2.69 10.05 4.79
N GLN A 29 2.72 11.07 3.93
CA GLN A 29 3.49 12.29 4.16
C GLN A 29 2.87 13.24 5.18
N ASN A 30 1.54 13.32 5.23
CA ASN A 30 0.83 14.35 5.99
C ASN A 30 0.21 13.85 7.30
N ASN A 31 0.03 12.53 7.48
CA ASN A 31 -0.60 11.96 8.66
C ASN A 31 0.41 11.32 9.61
N VAL A 32 0.30 11.65 10.90
CA VAL A 32 1.14 11.06 11.96
C VAL A 32 0.81 9.58 12.18
N MET A 33 -0.45 9.17 11.97
CA MET A 33 -0.92 7.78 12.03
C MET A 33 -1.75 7.44 10.79
N PRO A 34 -1.10 7.12 9.66
CA PRO A 34 -1.80 6.70 8.45
C PRO A 34 -2.46 5.32 8.63
N ASP A 35 -3.59 5.09 7.98
CA ASP A 35 -4.27 3.78 8.03
C ASP A 35 -3.63 2.79 7.06
N VAL A 36 -2.53 2.20 7.52
CA VAL A 36 -1.74 1.18 6.80
C VAL A 36 -2.59 -0.06 6.45
N GLY A 37 -3.60 -0.38 7.26
CA GLY A 37 -4.49 -1.52 7.03
C GLY A 37 -5.39 -1.29 5.83
N ARG A 38 -6.05 -0.13 5.78
CA ARG A 38 -6.87 0.31 4.65
C ARG A 38 -6.07 0.37 3.36
N MET A 39 -4.87 0.96 3.40
CA MET A 39 -4.00 1.07 2.21
C MET A 39 -3.64 -0.29 1.62
N ASN A 40 -3.29 -1.28 2.46
CA ASN A 40 -2.99 -2.63 2.01
C ASN A 40 -4.21 -3.32 1.36
N PHE A 41 -5.39 -3.12 1.94
CA PHE A 41 -6.64 -3.66 1.41
C PHE A 41 -6.94 -3.08 0.02
N GLU A 42 -6.88 -1.76 -0.12
CA GLU A 42 -7.12 -1.05 -1.37
C GLU A 42 -6.13 -1.46 -2.46
N ARG A 43 -4.82 -1.49 -2.15
CA ARG A 43 -3.77 -1.94 -3.08
C ARG A 43 -4.02 -3.35 -3.59
N SER A 44 -4.36 -4.27 -2.67
CA SER A 44 -4.65 -5.66 -3.03
C SER A 44 -5.89 -5.78 -3.92
N GLY A 45 -6.94 -5.02 -3.62
CA GLY A 45 -8.16 -4.98 -4.42
C GLY A 45 -7.92 -4.45 -5.84
N GLN A 46 -7.25 -3.30 -5.96
CA GLN A 46 -6.94 -2.69 -7.24
C GLN A 46 -5.96 -3.53 -8.07
N PHE A 47 -4.98 -4.17 -7.43
CA PHE A 47 -4.05 -5.06 -8.12
C PHE A 47 -4.78 -6.26 -8.71
N LYS A 48 -5.71 -6.85 -7.95
CA LYS A 48 -6.54 -7.96 -8.42
C LYS A 48 -7.40 -7.54 -9.61
N ALA A 49 -8.02 -6.36 -9.56
CA ALA A 49 -8.81 -5.83 -10.68
C ALA A 49 -7.97 -5.66 -11.94
N MET A 50 -6.80 -5.00 -11.82
CA MET A 50 -5.86 -4.80 -12.91
C MET A 50 -5.38 -6.14 -13.51
N LYS A 51 -5.03 -7.11 -12.66
CA LYS A 51 -4.61 -8.46 -13.10
C LYS A 51 -5.72 -9.18 -13.87
N THR A 52 -6.96 -9.09 -13.42
CA THR A 52 -8.10 -9.69 -14.11
C THR A 52 -8.27 -9.10 -15.51
N VAL A 53 -8.21 -7.76 -15.64
CA VAL A 53 -8.32 -7.09 -16.94
C VAL A 53 -7.16 -7.45 -17.87
N LEU A 54 -5.93 -7.46 -17.35
CA LEU A 54 -4.76 -7.85 -18.14
C LEU A 54 -4.85 -9.29 -18.65
N ASN A 55 -5.28 -10.22 -17.80
CA ASN A 55 -5.46 -11.62 -18.20
C ASN A 55 -6.55 -11.78 -19.26
N ALA A 56 -7.66 -11.04 -19.14
CA ALA A 56 -8.72 -11.05 -20.12
C ALA A 56 -8.23 -10.53 -21.48
N LEU A 57 -7.45 -9.43 -21.47
CA LEU A 57 -6.86 -8.87 -22.68
C LEU A 57 -5.88 -9.84 -23.35
N LEU A 58 -4.99 -10.47 -22.58
CA LEU A 58 -4.03 -11.45 -23.09
C LEU A 58 -4.75 -12.67 -23.71
N LYS A 59 -5.82 -13.14 -23.06
CA LYS A 59 -6.65 -14.22 -23.59
C LYS A 59 -7.30 -13.83 -24.91
N GLN A 60 -7.89 -12.63 -24.98
CA GLN A 60 -8.52 -12.11 -26.19
C GLN A 60 -7.52 -12.04 -27.35
N ILE A 61 -6.34 -11.45 -27.11
CA ILE A 61 -5.26 -11.37 -28.11
C ILE A 61 -4.88 -12.77 -28.63
N HIS A 62 -4.77 -13.75 -27.74
CA HIS A 62 -4.39 -15.11 -28.10
C HIS A 62 -5.48 -15.81 -28.93
N GLU A 63 -6.75 -15.69 -28.53
CA GLU A 63 -7.88 -16.37 -29.17
C GLU A 63 -8.27 -15.71 -30.50
N GLU A 64 -8.29 -14.38 -30.56
CA GLU A 64 -8.72 -13.61 -31.73
C GLU A 64 -7.56 -13.36 -32.72
N ARG A 65 -6.34 -13.82 -32.41
CA ARG A 65 -5.11 -13.54 -33.16
C ARG A 65 -4.94 -12.05 -33.48
N THR A 66 -5.40 -11.19 -32.58
CA THR A 66 -5.37 -9.74 -32.76
C THR A 66 -3.94 -9.25 -32.61
N GLU A 67 -3.47 -8.46 -33.57
CA GLU A 67 -2.19 -7.78 -33.42
C GLU A 67 -2.26 -6.73 -32.31
N ILE A 68 -1.29 -6.78 -31.39
CA ILE A 68 -1.08 -5.72 -30.40
C ILE A 68 -0.25 -4.63 -31.05
N GLU A 69 -0.66 -3.39 -30.87
CA GLU A 69 0.16 -2.24 -31.24
C GLU A 69 1.39 -2.17 -30.32
N ILE A 70 2.58 -2.32 -30.90
CA ILE A 70 3.86 -2.25 -30.17
C ILE A 70 3.96 -0.98 -29.30
N PRO A 71 3.61 0.23 -29.79
CA PRO A 71 3.66 1.44 -28.96
C PRO A 71 2.76 1.38 -27.72
N PHE A 72 1.60 0.72 -27.85
CA PHE A 72 0.70 0.53 -26.72
C PHE A 72 1.31 -0.43 -25.68
N LEU A 73 1.87 -1.55 -26.13
CA LEU A 73 2.54 -2.50 -25.24
C LEU A 73 3.69 -1.85 -24.47
N GLU A 74 4.53 -1.07 -25.16
CA GLU A 74 5.62 -0.33 -24.53
C GLU A 74 5.12 0.68 -23.50
N ALA A 75 4.02 1.38 -23.78
CA ALA A 75 3.40 2.30 -22.83
C ALA A 75 2.89 1.56 -21.58
N VAL A 76 2.22 0.41 -21.75
CA VAL A 76 1.75 -0.41 -20.62
C VAL A 76 2.92 -0.93 -19.78
N VAL A 77 3.98 -1.46 -20.40
CA VAL A 77 5.16 -1.97 -19.70
C VAL A 77 5.81 -0.87 -18.87
N ARG A 78 5.96 0.32 -19.44
CA ARG A 78 6.50 1.49 -18.74
C ARG A 78 5.66 1.88 -17.54
N ARG A 79 4.34 1.97 -17.71
CA ARG A 79 3.42 2.30 -16.60
C ARG A 79 3.43 1.26 -15.50
N LEU A 80 3.51 -0.03 -15.83
CA LEU A 80 3.63 -1.09 -14.83
C LEU A 80 4.94 -1.01 -14.04
N ALA A 81 6.04 -0.61 -14.70
CA ALA A 81 7.30 -0.38 -14.02
C ALA A 81 7.22 0.80 -13.04
N GLU A 82 6.58 1.90 -13.45
CA GLU A 82 6.33 3.06 -12.59
C GLU A 82 5.45 2.71 -11.38
N ILE A 83 4.36 1.96 -11.61
CA ILE A 83 3.49 1.47 -10.55
C ILE A 83 4.28 0.62 -9.56
N LYS A 84 5.11 -0.31 -10.05
CA LYS A 84 5.93 -1.17 -9.19
C LYS A 84 6.89 -0.34 -8.34
N GLU A 85 7.55 0.65 -8.93
CA GLU A 85 8.48 1.53 -8.21
C GLU A 85 7.78 2.33 -7.12
N GLN A 86 6.60 2.89 -7.41
CA GLN A 86 5.80 3.58 -6.39
C GLN A 86 5.34 2.65 -5.27
N ASP A 87 4.96 1.41 -5.60
CA ASP A 87 4.56 0.41 -4.61
C ASP A 87 5.70 0.02 -3.67
N ASN A 88 6.93 -0.06 -4.18
CA ASN A 88 8.12 -0.26 -3.34
C ASN A 88 8.28 0.90 -2.36
N ARG A 89 8.24 2.14 -2.86
CA ARG A 89 8.37 3.34 -2.03
C ARG A 89 7.29 3.46 -0.96
N ILE A 90 6.03 3.18 -1.31
CA ILE A 90 4.93 3.13 -0.34
C ILE A 90 5.21 2.09 0.74
N THR A 91 5.69 0.91 0.34
CA THR A 91 5.98 -0.20 1.27
C THR A 91 7.13 0.13 2.23
N GLU A 92 8.17 0.80 1.75
CA GLU A 92 9.28 1.30 2.58
C GLU A 92 8.76 2.27 3.65
N ILE A 93 8.01 3.30 3.25
CA ILE A 93 7.47 4.30 4.17
C ILE A 93 6.51 3.67 5.19
N MET A 94 5.63 2.76 4.76
CA MET A 94 4.74 2.02 5.66
C MET A 94 5.53 1.19 6.68
N THR A 95 6.65 0.60 6.28
CA THR A 95 7.53 -0.17 7.17
C THR A 95 8.17 0.74 8.22
N GLU A 96 8.67 1.91 7.82
CA GLU A 96 9.23 2.91 8.72
C GLU A 96 8.21 3.39 9.77
N HIS A 97 6.95 3.64 9.36
CA HIS A 97 5.87 3.98 10.28
C HIS A 97 5.61 2.85 11.29
N ARG A 98 5.52 1.61 10.81
CA ARG A 98 5.29 0.44 11.68
C ARG A 98 6.41 0.29 12.71
N ASP A 99 7.66 0.45 12.29
CA ASP A 99 8.82 0.37 13.17
C ASP A 99 8.86 1.52 14.19
N SER A 100 8.48 2.73 13.77
CA SER A 100 8.32 3.88 14.66
C SER A 100 7.29 3.60 15.76
N ILE A 101 6.11 3.09 15.39
CA ILE A 101 5.05 2.71 16.34
C ILE A 101 5.55 1.62 17.29
N ALA A 102 6.21 0.57 16.77
CA ALA A 102 6.75 -0.51 17.59
C ALA A 102 7.79 -0.01 18.61
N ARG A 103 8.65 0.95 18.22
CA ARG A 103 9.60 1.60 19.15
C ARG A 103 8.88 2.41 20.22
N HIS A 104 7.87 3.19 19.88
CA HIS A 104 7.08 3.95 20.86
C HIS A 104 6.38 3.03 21.85
N MET A 105 5.75 1.94 21.38
CA MET A 105 5.10 0.96 22.25
C MET A 105 6.08 0.29 23.22
N LYS A 106 7.28 -0.07 22.76
CA LYS A 106 8.33 -0.61 23.64
C LYS A 106 8.76 0.39 24.71
N LYS A 107 8.89 1.69 24.36
CA LYS A 107 9.19 2.75 25.33
C LYS A 107 8.09 2.89 26.37
N LEU A 108 6.82 2.92 25.94
CA LEU A 108 5.67 3.01 26.84
C LEU A 108 5.57 1.81 27.77
N GLN A 109 5.81 0.59 27.26
CA GLN A 109 5.82 -0.62 28.09
C GLN A 109 6.91 -0.56 29.17
N ARG A 110 8.13 -0.14 28.81
CA ARG A 110 9.22 0.05 29.78
C ARG A 110 8.89 1.12 30.83
N GLY A 111 8.31 2.24 30.42
CA GLY A 111 7.85 3.29 31.33
C GLY A 111 6.77 2.79 32.29
N ARG A 112 5.81 2.00 31.80
CA ARG A 112 4.77 1.37 32.62
C ARG A 112 5.36 0.38 33.63
N THR A 113 6.30 -0.46 33.21
CA THR A 113 7.02 -1.37 34.13
C THR A 113 7.79 -0.59 35.20
N ALA A 114 8.50 0.47 34.83
CA ALA A 114 9.22 1.31 35.78
C ALA A 114 8.28 1.97 36.79
N MET A 115 7.17 2.57 36.34
CA MET A 115 6.16 3.16 37.24
C MET A 115 5.55 2.13 38.19
N HIS A 116 5.29 0.92 37.71
CA HIS A 116 4.77 -0.16 38.56
C HIS A 116 5.79 -0.57 39.62
N GLY A 117 7.08 -0.65 39.27
CA GLY A 117 8.15 -0.91 40.22
C GLY A 117 8.27 0.17 41.30
N TYR A 118 8.22 1.45 40.92
CA TYR A 118 8.22 2.55 41.89
C TYR A 118 6.99 2.51 42.81
N GLY A 119 5.80 2.23 42.28
CA GLY A 119 4.58 2.10 43.08
C GLY A 119 4.63 0.98 44.11
N GLN A 120 5.22 -0.17 43.74
CA GLN A 120 5.41 -1.30 44.67
C GLN A 120 6.44 -0.98 45.75
N SER A 121 7.54 -0.31 45.41
CA SER A 121 8.55 0.11 46.39
C SER A 121 8.01 1.14 47.39
N ILE A 122 7.14 2.06 46.95
CA ILE A 122 6.50 3.04 47.82
C ILE A 122 5.49 2.36 48.76
N SER A 123 4.70 1.42 48.26
CA SER A 123 3.77 0.63 49.08
C SER A 123 4.51 -0.21 50.12
N ALA A 124 5.57 -0.91 49.72
CA ALA A 124 6.37 -1.74 50.63
C ALA A 124 7.09 -0.92 51.71
N TYR A 125 7.49 0.32 51.40
CA TYR A 125 8.05 1.24 52.39
C TYR A 125 6.99 1.73 53.38
N ALA A 126 5.79 2.08 52.89
CA ALA A 126 4.68 2.52 53.73
C ALA A 126 4.18 1.44 54.71
N ASP A 127 4.22 0.17 54.31
CA ASP A 127 3.84 -0.97 55.17
C ASP A 127 4.92 -1.35 56.21
N SER A 128 6.12 -0.75 56.10
CA SER A 128 7.27 -1.02 56.98
C SER A 128 7.47 0.02 58.09
N ILE A 129 6.62 1.05 58.14
CA ILE A 129 6.60 2.15 59.13
C ILE A 129 5.39 1.96 60.04
#